data_AF-A0A0S8BEJ9-F1
#
_entry.id   AF-A0A0S8BEJ9-F1
#
_cell.length_a   1.000
_cell.length_b   1.000
_cell.length_c   1.000
_cell.angle_alpha   90.00
_cell.angle_beta   90.00
_cell.angle_gamma   90.00
#
_symmetry.space_group_name_H-M   'P 1'
#
loop_
_entity.id
_entity.type
_entity.pdbx_description
1 polymer ?
#
loop_
_entity_poly.entity_id
_entity_poly.type
_entity_poly.pdbx_seq_one_letter_code
_entity_poly.pdbx_strand_id
1 'polypeptide(L)'
;MSERDIGQEILDGLREIKAFKAGKANLRTRELSEPSSPSEIRKKLGLSQAAFAALMGVSLRTVQDWEQGRREPSGPAKSLLRIAEQFPEIFVQVA
;
A
#
# COMPACT_ATOMS: atom_id res chain seq x y z
N MET A 1 9.76 31.19 -29.60
CA MET A 1 9.24 30.14 -28.68
C MET A 1 8.68 29.05 -29.58
N SER A 2 9.23 27.83 -29.56
CA SER A 2 8.63 26.78 -30.38
C SER A 2 7.22 26.50 -29.85
N GLU A 3 6.25 26.49 -30.75
CA GLU A 3 4.90 26.03 -30.46
C GLU A 3 5.01 24.58 -29.97
N ARG A 4 4.46 24.31 -28.78
CA ARG A 4 4.48 22.98 -28.18
C ARG A 4 3.54 22.06 -28.96
N ASP A 5 4.05 20.97 -29.52
CA ASP A 5 3.24 19.97 -30.21
C ASP A 5 2.81 18.86 -29.25
N ILE A 6 1.61 19.01 -28.70
CA ILE A 6 1.00 18.03 -27.80
C ILE A 6 0.74 16.69 -28.49
N GLY A 7 0.43 16.70 -29.80
CA GLY A 7 0.13 15.48 -30.56
C GLY A 7 1.36 14.60 -30.67
N GLN A 8 2.49 15.20 -30.99
CA GLN A 8 3.77 14.49 -31.05
C GLN A 8 4.21 14.00 -29.66
N GLU A 9 4.07 14.81 -28.60
CA GLU A 9 4.40 14.39 -27.22
C GLU A 9 3.60 13.16 -26.77
N ILE A 10 2.30 13.10 -27.10
CA ILE A 10 1.45 11.94 -26.77
C ILE A 10 1.92 10.69 -27.55
N LEU A 11 2.22 10.83 -28.84
CA LEU A 11 2.71 9.71 -29.66
C LEU A 11 4.04 9.17 -29.14
N ASP A 12 4.93 10.05 -28.70
CA ASP A 12 6.21 9.66 -28.10
C ASP A 12 6.01 8.96 -26.75
N GLY A 13 5.14 9.46 -25.88
CA GLY A 13 4.78 8.78 -24.63
C GLY A 13 4.19 7.37 -24.85
N LEU A 14 3.37 7.17 -25.88
CA LEU A 14 2.84 5.84 -26.23
C LEU A 14 3.95 4.89 -26.70
N ARG A 15 4.94 5.39 -27.47
CA ARG A 15 6.10 4.60 -27.89
C ARG A 15 6.97 4.21 -26.69
N GLU A 16 7.18 5.13 -25.75
CA GLU A 16 7.90 4.88 -24.50
C GLU A 16 7.20 3.81 -23.63
N ILE A 17 5.88 3.89 -23.47
CA ILE A 17 5.09 2.87 -22.76
C ILE A 17 5.24 1.49 -23.41
N LYS A 18 5.24 1.42 -24.76
CA LYS A 18 5.43 0.16 -25.49
C LYS A 18 6.83 -0.41 -25.26
N ALA A 19 7.87 0.43 -25.29
CA ALA A 19 9.24 0.02 -25.01
C ALA A 19 9.41 -0.45 -23.56
N PHE A 20 8.80 0.24 -22.60
CA PHE A 20 8.79 -0.14 -21.18
C PHE A 20 8.14 -1.51 -20.97
N LYS A 21 6.96 -1.75 -21.54
CA LYS A 21 6.29 -3.06 -21.47
C LYS A 21 7.09 -4.20 -22.12
N ALA A 22 7.94 -3.88 -23.09
CA ALA A 22 8.85 -4.84 -23.73
C ALA A 22 10.18 -5.03 -22.97
N GLY A 23 10.38 -4.38 -21.83
CA GLY A 23 11.64 -4.41 -21.07
C GLY A 23 12.79 -3.66 -21.75
N LYS A 24 12.49 -2.77 -22.71
CA LYS A 24 13.48 -2.05 -23.53
C LYS A 24 13.65 -0.58 -23.12
N ALA A 25 12.90 -0.11 -22.14
CA ALA A 25 13.00 1.23 -21.57
C ALA A 25 12.70 1.19 -20.08
N ASN A 26 13.24 2.16 -19.34
CA ASN A 26 12.91 2.39 -17.94
C ASN A 26 12.02 3.64 -17.85
N LEU A 27 10.89 3.52 -17.16
CA LEU A 27 10.04 4.66 -16.82
C LEU A 27 10.13 4.92 -15.32
N ARG A 28 9.77 6.14 -14.90
CA ARG A 28 9.57 6.42 -13.48
C ARG A 28 8.36 5.62 -13.00
N THR A 29 8.63 4.52 -12.30
CA THR A 29 7.62 3.69 -11.67
C THR A 29 7.65 3.86 -10.16
N ARG A 30 6.52 3.52 -9.52
CA ARG A 30 6.45 3.37 -8.07
C ARG A 30 5.80 2.02 -7.79
N GLU A 31 6.60 1.11 -7.26
CA GLU A 31 6.10 -0.16 -6.76
C GLU A 31 5.59 0.05 -5.33
N LEU A 32 4.40 -0.46 -5.04
CA LEU A 32 3.86 -0.44 -3.69
C LEU A 32 4.30 -1.72 -2.98
N SER A 33 5.17 -1.58 -1.98
CA SER A 33 5.54 -2.71 -1.14
C SER A 33 4.32 -3.23 -0.38
N GLU A 34 4.27 -4.54 -0.16
CA GLU A 34 3.35 -5.14 0.82
C GLU A 34 3.74 -4.64 2.23
N PRO A 35 2.76 -4.34 3.11
CA PRO A 35 3.06 -4.03 4.50
C PRO A 35 3.65 -5.25 5.22
N SER A 36 4.34 -5.04 6.33
CA SER A 36 4.67 -6.13 7.26
C SER A 36 3.41 -6.87 7.72
N SER A 37 3.61 -8.06 8.31
CA SER A 37 2.49 -8.84 8.80
C SER A 37 1.70 -8.07 9.89
N PRO A 38 0.38 -8.27 9.99
CA PRO A 38 -0.42 -7.60 11.03
C PRO A 38 0.11 -7.84 12.46
N SER A 39 0.70 -9.01 12.71
CA SER A 39 1.30 -9.36 14.01
C SER A 39 2.53 -8.50 14.31
N GLU A 40 3.41 -8.29 13.34
CA GLU A 40 4.60 -7.45 13.50
C GLU A 40 4.22 -5.99 13.72
N ILE A 41 3.32 -5.46 12.91
CA ILE A 41 2.85 -4.07 13.01
C ILE A 41 2.21 -3.85 14.39
N ARG A 42 1.26 -4.71 14.80
CA ARG A 42 0.61 -4.61 16.10
C ARG A 42 1.60 -4.66 17.27
N LYS A 43 2.56 -5.59 17.21
CA LYS A 43 3.58 -5.73 18.28
C LYS A 43 4.49 -4.50 18.35
N LYS A 44 4.90 -3.93 17.21
CA LYS A 44 5.66 -2.67 17.17
C LYS A 44 4.89 -1.51 17.81
N LEU A 45 3.56 -1.49 17.64
CA LEU A 45 2.66 -0.49 18.25
C LEU A 45 2.36 -0.75 19.74
N GLY A 46 2.78 -1.88 20.31
CA GLY A 46 2.49 -2.22 21.72
C GLY A 46 1.01 -2.51 22.01
N LEU A 47 0.21 -2.84 20.99
CA LEU A 47 -1.24 -3.00 21.12
C LEU A 47 -1.66 -4.46 21.38
N SER A 48 -2.73 -4.62 22.17
CA SER A 48 -3.45 -5.89 22.25
C SER A 48 -4.17 -6.18 20.93
N GLN A 49 -4.49 -7.45 20.65
CA GLN A 49 -5.25 -7.80 19.43
C GLN A 49 -6.62 -7.11 19.38
N ALA A 50 -7.26 -6.91 20.54
CA ALA A 50 -8.55 -6.23 20.62
C ALA A 50 -8.45 -4.74 20.32
N ALA A 51 -7.45 -4.04 20.89
CA ALA A 51 -7.21 -2.63 20.62
C ALA A 51 -6.84 -2.39 19.15
N PHE A 52 -6.00 -3.26 18.60
CA PHE A 52 -5.63 -3.21 17.19
C PHE A 52 -6.83 -3.48 16.26
N ALA A 53 -7.68 -4.45 16.59
CA ALA A 53 -8.90 -4.72 15.85
C ALA A 53 -9.85 -3.52 15.83
N ALA A 54 -10.01 -2.83 16.97
CA ALA A 54 -10.82 -1.63 17.08
C ALA A 54 -10.31 -0.51 16.17
N LEU A 55 -9.00 -0.20 16.21
CA LEU A 55 -8.38 0.80 15.33
C LEU A 55 -8.47 0.43 13.84
N MET A 56 -8.36 -0.86 13.53
CA MET A 56 -8.50 -1.36 12.16
C MET A 56 -9.96 -1.37 11.67
N GLY A 57 -10.94 -1.13 12.55
CA GLY A 57 -12.37 -1.19 12.21
C GLY A 57 -12.87 -2.59 11.86
N VAL A 58 -12.26 -3.64 12.42
CA VAL A 58 -12.60 -5.05 12.13
C VAL A 58 -12.81 -5.85 13.42
N SER A 59 -13.37 -7.05 13.30
CA SER A 59 -13.54 -7.93 14.46
C SER A 59 -12.20 -8.45 15.00
N LEU A 60 -12.13 -8.75 16.30
CA LEU A 60 -10.99 -9.46 16.89
C LEU A 60 -10.66 -10.75 16.13
N ARG A 61 -11.70 -11.49 15.71
CA ARG A 61 -11.54 -12.73 14.94
C ARG A 61 -10.84 -12.48 13.61
N THR A 62 -11.13 -11.37 12.94
CA THR A 62 -10.48 -10.98 11.68
C THR A 62 -8.98 -10.78 11.88
N VAL A 63 -8.57 -10.03 12.91
CA VAL A 63 -7.14 -9.86 13.24
C VAL A 63 -6.48 -11.20 13.56
N GLN A 64 -7.14 -12.06 14.33
CA GLN A 64 -6.62 -13.40 14.63
C GLN A 64 -6.46 -14.28 13.40
N ASP A 65 -7.43 -14.25 12.46
CA ASP A 65 -7.35 -14.98 11.20
C ASP A 65 -6.17 -14.49 10.35
N TRP A 66 -5.89 -13.19 10.34
CA TRP A 66 -4.72 -12.63 9.65
C TRP A 66 -3.40 -13.02 10.31
N GLU A 67 -3.28 -12.85 11.63
CA GLU A 67 -2.03 -13.16 12.35
C GLU A 67 -1.68 -14.66 12.35
N GLN A 68 -2.68 -15.52 12.16
CA GLN A 68 -2.51 -16.97 12.07
C GLN A 68 -2.46 -17.47 10.62
N GLY A 69 -2.50 -16.57 9.62
CA GLY A 69 -2.40 -16.91 8.20
C GLY A 69 -3.60 -17.67 7.64
N ARG A 70 -4.74 -17.70 8.34
CA ARG A 70 -5.97 -18.33 7.82
C ARG A 70 -6.64 -17.49 6.75
N ARG A 71 -6.43 -16.18 6.78
CA ARG A 71 -6.95 -15.21 5.81
C ARG A 71 -5.91 -14.13 5.57
N GLU A 72 -5.99 -13.50 4.40
CA GLU A 72 -5.18 -12.33 4.11
C GLU A 72 -5.98 -11.03 4.29
N PRO A 73 -5.33 -9.92 4.66
CA PRO A 73 -5.95 -8.60 4.65
C PRO A 73 -6.38 -8.21 3.22
N SER A 74 -7.57 -7.64 3.09
CA SER A 74 -8.05 -7.08 1.82
C SER A 74 -7.19 -5.88 1.39
N GLY A 75 -7.31 -5.45 0.13
CA GLY A 75 -6.60 -4.27 -0.39
C GLY A 75 -6.72 -3.02 0.53
N PRO A 76 -7.94 -2.61 0.94
CA PRO A 76 -8.10 -1.51 1.89
C PRO A 76 -7.43 -1.76 3.26
N ALA A 77 -7.52 -2.99 3.79
CA ALA A 77 -6.85 -3.34 5.04
C ALA A 77 -5.32 -3.26 4.90
N LYS A 78 -4.75 -3.71 3.78
CA LYS A 78 -3.32 -3.55 3.47
C LYS A 78 -2.91 -2.08 3.41
N SER A 79 -3.74 -1.21 2.84
CA SER A 79 -3.49 0.24 2.85
C SER A 79 -3.46 0.81 4.26
N LEU A 80 -4.39 0.42 5.12
CA LEU A 80 -4.41 0.86 6.52
C LEU A 80 -3.23 0.28 7.32
N LEU A 81 -2.82 -0.96 7.06
CA LEU A 81 -1.62 -1.56 7.64
C LEU A 81 -0.35 -0.79 7.23
N ARG A 82 -0.25 -0.32 5.98
CA ARG A 82 0.86 0.56 5.57
C ARG A 82 0.87 1.86 6.35
N ILE A 83 -0.30 2.46 6.60
CA ILE A 83 -0.39 3.68 7.42
C ILE A 83 0.04 3.38 8.85
N ALA A 84 -0.44 2.29 9.44
CA ALA A 84 -0.07 1.86 10.79
C ALA A 84 1.44 1.59 10.92
N GLU A 85 2.09 1.12 9.87
CA GLU A 85 3.53 0.88 9.83
C GLU A 85 4.36 2.15 9.59
N GLN A 86 3.94 3.01 8.66
CA GLN A 86 4.71 4.19 8.23
C GLN A 86 4.45 5.44 9.09
N PHE A 87 3.25 5.55 9.66
CA PHE A 87 2.77 6.70 10.44
C PHE A 87 2.05 6.22 11.71
N PRO A 88 2.77 5.51 12.61
CA PRO A 88 2.18 4.88 13.79
C PRO A 88 1.47 5.90 14.71
N GLU A 89 2.00 7.11 14.82
CA GLU A 89 1.43 8.21 15.62
C GLU A 89 0.05 8.64 15.12
N ILE A 90 -0.14 8.69 13.79
CA ILE A 90 -1.44 9.04 13.21
C ILE A 90 -2.42 7.91 13.45
N PHE A 91 -1.99 6.67 13.21
CA PHE A 91 -2.86 5.50 13.35
C PHE A 91 -3.44 5.34 14.76
N VAL A 92 -2.63 5.56 15.79
CA VAL A 92 -3.07 5.44 17.20
C VAL A 92 -3.97 6.60 17.64
N GLN A 93 -3.89 7.76 17.00
CA GLN A 93 -4.74 8.93 17.30
C GLN A 93 -6.19 8.80 16.81
N VAL A 94 -6.48 7.83 15.93
CA VAL A 94 -7.82 7.60 15.37
C VAL A 94 -8.72 6.80 16.33
N ALA A 95 -8.22 6.44 17.52
CA ALA A 95 -8.95 5.73 18.58
C ALA A 95 -10.18 6.50 19.10
#